data_AF-A0A7V8W5K0-F1
#
_entry.id   AF-A0A7V8W5K0-F1
#
_cell.length_a   1.000
_cell.length_b   1.000
_cell.length_c   1.000
_cell.angle_alpha   90.00
_cell.angle_beta   90.00
_cell.angle_gamma   90.00
#
_symmetry.space_group_name_H-M   'P 1'
#
loop_
_entity.id
_entity.type
_entity.pdbx_description
1 polymer ?
#
loop_
_entity_poly.entity_id
_entity_poly.type
_entity_poly.pdbx_seq_one_letter_code
_entity_poly.pdbx_strand_id
1 'polypeptide(L)'
;MAKELPILPSTPQGDQSADIFMYSRVFCSRENSPPLRLLLDFLKSKGQIPLIPKMDPEALDDWAWIQISIGYQRERKPIQLICARDRGSYQDVHQQERDAFLERLSIFDDIEAQVARECVSKSRFLVTTRMVQGDVTDEGYDMNGWLLEFFQENCNGIVQIDGQGFFSPKGELIVEMED
;
A
#
# COMPACT_ATOMS: atom_id res chain seq x y z
N MET A 1 -15.48 25.35 0.08
CA MET A 1 -14.23 25.63 0.82
C MET A 1 -13.38 24.37 0.70
N ALA A 2 -12.42 24.39 -0.22
CA ALA A 2 -11.56 23.24 -0.50
C ALA A 2 -10.57 23.07 0.65
N LYS A 3 -10.60 21.92 1.33
CA LYS A 3 -9.51 21.50 2.20
C LYS A 3 -8.43 20.93 1.31
N GLU A 4 -7.32 21.65 1.23
CA GLU A 4 -6.10 21.18 0.59
C GLU A 4 -5.59 19.91 1.28
N LEU A 5 -5.14 18.97 0.47
CA LEU A 5 -4.40 17.78 0.89
C LEU A 5 -3.18 18.21 1.72
N PRO A 6 -2.75 17.43 2.74
CA PRO A 6 -1.51 17.72 3.45
C PRO A 6 -0.32 17.51 2.50
N ILE A 7 0.13 18.60 1.90
CA ILE A 7 1.45 18.73 1.29
C ILE A 7 2.44 18.55 2.46
N LEU A 8 3.26 17.50 2.37
CA LEU A 8 4.34 17.22 3.32
C LEU A 8 5.25 18.46 3.47
N PRO A 9 5.87 18.69 4.65
CA PRO A 9 6.61 19.92 4.91
C PRO A 9 7.79 20.09 3.95
N SER A 10 7.72 21.15 3.16
CA SER A 10 8.83 21.71 2.39
C SER A 10 9.99 22.01 3.33
N THR A 11 11.04 21.19 3.26
CA THR A 11 12.36 21.57 3.79
C THR A 11 13.18 22.03 2.59
N PRO A 12 13.72 23.27 2.56
CA PRO A 12 14.49 23.73 1.43
C PRO A 12 15.95 23.32 1.64
N GLN A 13 16.45 22.34 0.89
CA GLN A 13 17.88 22.26 0.54
C GLN A 13 18.19 21.09 -0.41
N GLY A 14 18.86 21.42 -1.52
CA GLY A 14 19.58 20.49 -2.37
C GLY A 14 18.81 20.07 -3.62
N ASP A 15 19.40 20.39 -4.77
CA ASP A 15 19.08 19.89 -6.12
C ASP A 15 18.43 18.49 -6.07
N GLN A 16 17.11 18.43 -6.25
CA GLN A 16 16.37 17.19 -6.33
C GLN A 16 15.56 17.24 -7.61
N SER A 17 16.03 16.51 -8.62
CA SER A 17 15.12 15.91 -9.59
C SER A 17 13.93 15.35 -8.81
N ALA A 18 12.71 15.77 -9.15
CA ALA A 18 11.51 15.28 -8.49
C ALA A 18 11.52 13.74 -8.57
N ASP A 19 11.65 13.09 -7.41
CA ASP A 19 11.66 11.63 -7.35
C ASP A 19 10.37 11.09 -7.98
N ILE A 20 10.50 10.19 -8.97
CA ILE A 20 9.37 9.47 -9.51
C ILE A 20 9.03 8.35 -8.55
N PHE A 21 7.79 8.32 -8.08
CA PHE A 21 7.30 7.32 -7.14
C PHE A 21 6.49 6.26 -7.86
N MET A 22 6.64 5.03 -7.40
CA MET A 22 5.75 3.93 -7.75
C MET A 22 4.88 3.57 -6.54
N TYR A 23 3.62 3.29 -6.83
CA TYR A 23 2.64 2.94 -5.83
C TYR A 23 2.07 1.55 -6.08
N SER A 24 1.84 0.83 -5.01
CA SER A 24 1.02 -0.38 -5.02
C SER A 24 0.04 -0.31 -3.87
N ARG A 25 -1.13 -0.90 -4.05
CA ARG A 25 -2.27 -0.79 -3.15
C ARG A 25 -2.85 -2.16 -2.85
N VAL A 26 -3.33 -2.35 -1.62
CA VAL A 26 -4.11 -3.52 -1.24
C VAL A 26 -5.43 -3.07 -0.63
N PHE A 27 -6.53 -3.33 -1.33
CA PHE A 27 -7.88 -3.03 -0.86
C PHE A 27 -8.36 -4.18 0.03
N CYS A 28 -8.43 -3.94 1.33
CA CYS A 28 -8.67 -4.97 2.34
C CYS A 28 -10.10 -4.91 2.86
N SER A 29 -10.76 -6.07 2.96
CA SER A 29 -12.17 -6.16 3.38
C SER A 29 -12.35 -6.48 4.88
N ARG A 30 -11.29 -6.90 5.58
CA ARG A 30 -11.33 -7.08 7.04
C ARG A 30 -11.51 -5.75 7.77
N GLU A 31 -12.07 -5.81 8.98
CA GLU A 31 -12.37 -4.60 9.77
C GLU A 31 -11.12 -3.82 10.19
N ASN A 32 -10.04 -4.51 10.54
CA ASN A 32 -8.84 -3.88 11.07
C ASN A 32 -7.59 -4.38 10.35
N SER A 33 -6.65 -3.45 10.14
CA SER A 33 -5.29 -3.77 9.70
C SER A 33 -4.56 -4.51 10.83
N PRO A 34 -3.83 -5.60 10.54
CA PRO A 34 -3.01 -6.30 11.52
C PRO A 34 -1.97 -5.35 12.14
N PRO A 35 -1.58 -5.57 13.41
CA PRO A 35 -0.46 -4.86 14.02
C PRO A 35 0.84 -5.05 13.26
N LEU A 36 1.72 -4.05 13.33
CA LEU A 36 3.02 -4.08 12.66
C LEU A 36 3.89 -5.26 13.12
N ARG A 37 3.76 -5.69 14.38
CA ARG A 37 4.45 -6.88 14.90
C ARG A 37 4.23 -8.11 14.02
N LEU A 38 2.97 -8.40 13.68
CA LEU A 38 2.61 -9.57 12.88
C LEU A 38 3.21 -9.49 11.48
N LEU A 39 3.19 -8.29 10.87
CA LEU A 39 3.82 -8.07 9.58
C LEU A 39 5.34 -8.31 9.64
N LEU A 40 6.01 -7.76 10.65
CA LEU A 40 7.47 -7.91 10.81
C LEU A 40 7.86 -9.37 11.06
N ASP A 41 7.07 -10.11 11.83
CA ASP A 41 7.34 -11.53 12.08
C ASP A 41 7.06 -12.39 10.83
N PHE A 42 6.05 -12.04 10.03
CA PHE A 42 5.85 -12.63 8.71
C PHE A 42 7.06 -12.39 7.80
N LEU A 43 7.54 -11.15 7.69
CA LEU A 43 8.72 -10.83 6.86
C LEU A 43 9.95 -11.63 7.29
N LYS A 44 10.21 -11.74 8.61
CA LYS A 44 11.30 -12.58 9.15
C LYS A 44 11.13 -14.06 8.78
N SER A 45 9.90 -14.58 8.81
CA SER A 45 9.62 -15.96 8.42
C SER A 45 9.93 -16.25 6.94
N LYS A 46 9.87 -15.22 6.09
CA LYS A 46 10.26 -15.26 4.67
C LYS A 46 11.75 -14.98 4.45
N GLY A 47 12.54 -14.88 5.52
CA GLY A 47 13.99 -14.59 5.46
C GLY A 47 14.34 -13.11 5.30
N GLN A 48 13.36 -12.20 5.37
CA GLN A 48 13.58 -10.77 5.26
C GLN A 48 13.87 -10.15 6.63
N ILE A 49 14.87 -9.26 6.72
CA ILE A 49 15.20 -8.54 7.95
C ILE A 49 14.90 -7.04 7.74
N PRO A 50 13.64 -6.61 7.96
CA PRO A 50 13.25 -5.22 7.74
C PRO A 50 13.97 -4.28 8.71
N LEU A 51 14.47 -3.16 8.17
CA LEU A 51 15.01 -2.04 8.92
C LEU A 51 13.85 -1.10 9.27
N ILE A 52 13.44 -1.09 10.54
CA ILE A 52 12.38 -0.20 11.03
C ILE A 52 12.98 1.00 11.78
N PRO A 53 12.29 2.17 11.79
CA PRO A 53 12.67 3.27 12.65
C PRO A 53 12.64 2.87 14.12
N LYS A 54 13.42 3.58 14.94
CA LYS A 54 13.39 3.38 16.38
C LYS A 54 12.02 3.82 16.91
N MET A 55 11.26 2.88 17.46
CA MET A 55 9.91 3.11 17.99
C MET A 55 9.67 2.28 19.24
N ASP A 56 8.68 2.67 20.02
CA ASP A 56 8.32 1.96 21.25
C ASP A 56 7.77 0.56 20.91
N PRO A 57 8.17 -0.49 21.64
CA PRO A 57 7.72 -1.85 21.34
C PRO A 57 6.19 -2.01 21.36
N GLU A 58 5.49 -1.27 22.22
CA GLU A 58 4.03 -1.27 22.33
C GLU A 58 3.35 -0.66 21.09
N ALA A 59 4.01 0.28 20.39
CA ALA A 59 3.50 0.86 19.16
C ALA A 59 3.46 -0.15 18.00
N LEU A 60 4.25 -1.24 18.08
CA LEU A 60 4.19 -2.33 17.11
C LEU A 60 2.94 -3.20 17.27
N ASP A 61 2.32 -3.16 18.44
CA ASP A 61 1.13 -3.92 18.78
C ASP A 61 -0.17 -3.09 18.60
N ASP A 62 -0.03 -1.83 18.18
CA ASP A 62 -1.16 -0.94 17.87
C ASP A 62 -1.85 -1.36 16.55
N TRP A 63 -3.18 -1.39 16.58
CA TRP A 63 -4.06 -1.69 15.46
C TRP A 63 -4.42 -0.45 14.63
N ALA A 64 -4.17 0.74 15.17
CA ALA A 64 -4.50 2.03 14.57
C ALA A 64 -3.31 2.72 13.89
N TRP A 65 -2.21 1.99 13.62
CA TRP A 65 -1.06 2.53 12.92
C TRP A 65 -1.44 3.12 11.55
N ILE A 66 -0.82 4.25 11.21
CA ILE A 66 -1.17 5.03 10.01
C ILE A 66 -0.07 4.91 8.96
N GLN A 67 1.19 5.00 9.38
CA GLN A 67 2.33 4.96 8.47
C GLN A 67 3.56 4.40 9.17
N ILE A 68 4.36 3.64 8.42
CA ILE A 68 5.71 3.22 8.80
C ILE A 68 6.64 3.23 7.58
N SER A 69 7.92 3.50 7.80
CA SER A 69 8.97 3.31 6.79
C SER A 69 9.67 1.98 7.04
N ILE A 70 9.76 1.12 6.02
CA ILE A 70 10.39 -0.20 6.09
C ILE A 70 11.57 -0.22 5.12
N GLY A 71 12.78 -0.26 5.67
CA GLY A 71 14.00 -0.38 4.87
C GLY A 71 14.35 -1.82 4.55
N TYR A 72 14.83 -2.05 3.33
CA TYR A 72 15.36 -3.34 2.85
C TYR A 72 16.89 -3.31 2.75
N GLN A 73 17.46 -2.14 2.46
CA GLN A 73 18.90 -1.89 2.43
C GLN A 73 19.21 -0.54 3.06
N ARG A 74 20.35 -0.42 3.77
CA ARG A 74 20.70 0.80 4.51
C ARG A 74 20.97 2.01 3.61
N GLU A 75 21.48 1.77 2.41
CA GLU A 75 21.85 2.82 1.45
C GLU A 75 20.72 3.17 0.47
N ARG A 76 19.55 2.56 0.65
CA ARG A 76 18.38 2.77 -0.20
C ARG A 76 17.28 3.48 0.54
N LYS A 77 16.42 4.17 -0.21
CA LYS A 77 15.21 4.80 0.29
C LYS A 77 14.22 3.71 0.74
N PRO A 78 13.67 3.80 1.96
CA PRO A 78 12.77 2.78 2.49
C PRO A 78 11.41 2.79 1.78
N ILE A 79 10.73 1.65 1.81
CA ILE A 79 9.35 1.53 1.38
C ILE A 79 8.47 2.24 2.41
N GLN A 80 7.65 3.20 1.97
CA GLN A 80 6.64 3.80 2.83
C GLN A 80 5.39 2.94 2.79
N LEU A 81 4.93 2.48 3.94
CA LEU A 81 3.70 1.73 4.10
C LEU A 81 2.68 2.63 4.80
N ILE A 82 1.54 2.86 4.17
CA ILE A 82 0.48 3.76 4.65
C ILE A 82 -0.83 2.98 4.74
N CYS A 83 -1.58 3.15 5.83
CA CYS A 83 -2.88 2.50 6.04
C CYS A 83 -3.99 3.55 6.19
N ALA A 84 -4.78 3.72 5.14
CA ALA A 84 -5.97 4.58 5.14
C ALA A 84 -7.22 3.73 5.42
N ARG A 85 -8.02 4.10 6.42
CA ARG A 85 -9.21 3.36 6.86
C ARG A 85 -10.47 4.09 6.44
N ASP A 86 -11.59 3.38 6.33
CA ASP A 86 -12.94 3.92 6.09
C ASP A 86 -13.50 4.76 7.26
N ARG A 87 -12.69 4.96 8.31
CA ARG A 87 -13.00 5.69 9.54
C ARG A 87 -11.79 6.48 10.03
N GLY A 88 -12.06 7.52 10.81
CA GLY A 88 -11.03 8.36 11.42
C GLY A 88 -10.40 9.36 10.45
N SER A 89 -9.18 9.81 10.75
CA SER A 89 -8.56 10.98 10.09
C SER A 89 -8.28 10.82 8.60
N TYR A 90 -8.23 9.58 8.08
CA TYR A 90 -7.91 9.27 6.68
C TYR A 90 -9.09 8.68 5.90
N GLN A 91 -10.31 8.81 6.44
CA GLN A 91 -11.54 8.34 5.78
C GLN A 91 -11.74 8.96 4.39
N ASP A 92 -11.52 10.27 4.27
CA ASP A 92 -11.69 10.98 3.00
C ASP A 92 -10.73 10.44 1.93
N VAL A 93 -9.49 10.10 2.32
CA VAL A 93 -8.48 9.51 1.42
C VAL A 93 -8.89 8.10 0.99
N HIS A 94 -9.34 7.26 1.93
CA HIS A 94 -9.85 5.93 1.59
C HIS A 94 -11.04 6.01 0.63
N GLN A 95 -12.00 6.91 0.91
CA GLN A 95 -13.17 7.09 0.07
C GLN A 95 -12.81 7.60 -1.33
N GLN A 96 -11.94 8.60 -1.43
CA GLN A 96 -11.51 9.16 -2.70
C GLN A 96 -10.81 8.11 -3.58
N GLU A 97 -9.86 7.36 -3.01
CA GLU A 97 -9.16 6.29 -3.74
C GLU A 97 -10.14 5.20 -4.19
N ARG A 98 -11.01 4.75 -3.29
CA ARG A 98 -12.02 3.73 -3.61
C ARG A 98 -12.91 4.18 -4.76
N ASP A 99 -13.46 5.38 -4.68
CA ASP A 99 -14.42 5.88 -5.67
C ASP A 99 -13.72 6.11 -7.03
N ALA A 100 -12.49 6.60 -7.04
CA ALA A 100 -11.68 6.75 -8.26
C ALA A 100 -11.39 5.40 -8.95
N PHE A 101 -11.00 4.37 -8.20
CA PHE A 101 -10.77 3.04 -8.78
C PHE A 101 -12.07 2.36 -9.23
N LEU A 102 -13.20 2.57 -8.54
CA LEU A 102 -14.50 2.07 -9.00
C LEU A 102 -14.93 2.74 -10.30
N GLU A 103 -14.69 4.04 -10.46
CA GLU A 103 -14.94 4.75 -11.72
C GLU A 103 -14.07 4.19 -12.85
N ARG A 104 -12.76 4.03 -12.61
CA ARG A 104 -11.85 3.43 -13.61
C ARG A 104 -12.24 2.00 -13.97
N LEU A 105 -12.66 1.19 -13.00
CA LEU A 105 -13.11 -0.18 -13.24
C LEU A 105 -14.47 -0.27 -13.94
N SER A 106 -15.25 0.82 -13.98
CA SER A 106 -16.59 0.82 -14.59
C SER A 106 -16.58 0.68 -16.11
N ILE A 107 -15.44 0.95 -16.77
CA ILE A 107 -15.28 0.80 -18.22
C ILE A 107 -15.12 -0.67 -18.66
N PHE A 108 -14.81 -1.56 -17.71
CA PHE A 108 -14.60 -2.97 -17.95
C PHE A 108 -15.87 -3.76 -17.61
N ASP A 109 -16.35 -4.58 -18.54
CA ASP A 109 -17.59 -5.36 -18.41
C ASP A 109 -17.36 -6.87 -18.24
N ASP A 110 -16.10 -7.29 -18.08
CA ASP A 110 -15.73 -8.68 -17.83
C ASP A 110 -15.89 -9.10 -16.36
N ILE A 111 -15.84 -10.41 -16.14
CA ILE A 111 -16.08 -11.05 -14.84
C ILE A 111 -14.94 -10.72 -13.87
N GLU A 112 -13.72 -10.67 -14.39
CA GLU A 112 -12.50 -10.35 -13.65
C GLU A 112 -12.56 -8.93 -13.07
N ALA A 113 -13.00 -7.96 -13.86
CA ALA A 113 -13.25 -6.59 -13.42
C ALA A 113 -14.42 -6.50 -12.43
N GLN A 114 -15.43 -7.37 -12.54
CA GLN A 114 -16.49 -7.45 -11.53
C GLN A 114 -15.94 -7.89 -10.17
N VAL A 115 -15.03 -8.87 -10.14
CA VAL A 115 -14.35 -9.30 -8.90
C VAL A 115 -13.55 -8.14 -8.31
N ALA A 116 -12.77 -7.43 -9.12
CA ALA A 116 -12.01 -6.27 -8.65
C ALA A 116 -12.93 -5.18 -8.08
N ARG A 117 -14.02 -4.84 -8.77
CA ARG A 117 -15.02 -3.87 -8.29
C ARG A 117 -15.63 -4.26 -6.96
N GLU A 118 -15.98 -5.54 -6.80
CA GLU A 118 -16.56 -6.04 -5.55
C GLU A 118 -15.57 -5.92 -4.38
N CYS A 119 -14.31 -6.31 -4.58
CA CYS A 119 -13.27 -6.18 -3.57
C CYS A 119 -12.99 -4.72 -3.19
N VAL A 120 -12.88 -3.82 -4.17
CA VAL A 120 -12.67 -2.38 -3.93
C VAL A 120 -13.85 -1.78 -3.19
N SER A 121 -15.09 -2.08 -3.62
CA SER A 121 -16.32 -1.57 -3.01
C SER A 121 -16.48 -2.00 -1.54
N LYS A 122 -16.12 -3.25 -1.23
CA LYS A 122 -16.20 -3.81 0.13
C LYS A 122 -15.00 -3.48 1.01
N SER A 123 -14.01 -2.76 0.49
CA SER A 123 -12.81 -2.42 1.24
C SER A 123 -13.12 -1.53 2.45
N ARG A 124 -12.55 -1.90 3.60
CA ARG A 124 -12.63 -1.18 4.88
C ARG A 124 -11.37 -0.38 5.15
N PHE A 125 -10.26 -0.81 4.58
CA PHE A 125 -9.03 -0.04 4.60
C PHE A 125 -8.21 -0.36 3.34
N LEU A 126 -7.34 0.59 3.01
CA LEU A 126 -6.40 0.54 1.91
C LEU A 126 -5.00 0.59 2.51
N VAL A 127 -4.16 -0.35 2.10
CA VAL A 127 -2.73 -0.29 2.38
C VAL A 127 -2.00 0.13 1.12
N THR A 128 -1.24 1.21 1.19
CA THR A 128 -0.45 1.73 0.08
C THR A 128 1.02 1.59 0.38
N THR A 129 1.76 0.96 -0.53
CA THR A 129 3.22 1.01 -0.56
C THR A 129 3.66 2.10 -1.54
N ARG A 130 4.70 2.85 -1.15
CA ARG A 130 5.34 3.86 -2.00
C ARG A 130 6.84 3.66 -2.00
N MET A 131 7.42 3.56 -3.20
CA MET A 131 8.86 3.41 -3.42
C MET A 131 9.37 4.43 -4.44
N VAL A 132 10.65 4.76 -4.40
CA VAL A 132 11.28 5.64 -5.40
C VAL A 132 11.76 4.78 -6.57
N GLN A 133 11.18 4.99 -7.75
CA GLN A 133 11.41 4.16 -8.93
C GLN A 133 12.89 4.14 -9.36
N GLY A 134 13.59 5.27 -9.21
CA GLY A 134 15.00 5.38 -9.58
C GLY A 134 16.00 4.80 -8.57
N ASP A 135 15.54 4.34 -7.41
CA ASP A 135 16.41 3.84 -6.33
C ASP A 135 16.10 2.40 -5.89
N VAL A 136 14.89 1.90 -6.17
CA VAL A 136 14.47 0.55 -5.78
C VAL A 136 15.31 -0.54 -6.48
N THR A 137 15.72 -1.55 -5.71
CA THR A 137 16.46 -2.73 -6.20
C THR A 137 15.55 -3.96 -6.25
N ASP A 138 16.06 -5.08 -6.77
CA ASP A 138 15.35 -6.36 -6.77
C ASP A 138 14.93 -6.77 -5.34
N GLU A 139 15.77 -6.54 -4.32
CA GLU A 139 15.38 -6.81 -2.93
C GLU A 139 14.27 -5.89 -2.43
N GLY A 140 14.20 -4.66 -2.95
CA GLY A 140 13.11 -3.74 -2.68
C GLY A 140 11.79 -4.22 -3.29
N TYR A 141 11.85 -4.75 -4.52
CA TYR A 141 10.70 -5.39 -5.17
C TYR A 141 10.24 -6.65 -4.44
N ASP A 142 11.17 -7.52 -4.04
CA ASP A 142 10.87 -8.71 -3.25
C ASP A 142 10.22 -8.34 -1.92
N MET A 143 10.77 -7.37 -1.20
CA MET A 143 10.18 -6.89 0.05
C MET A 143 8.78 -6.30 -0.17
N ASN A 144 8.57 -5.52 -1.24
CA ASN A 144 7.25 -5.02 -1.61
C ASN A 144 6.27 -6.17 -1.90
N GLY A 145 6.70 -7.19 -2.64
CA GLY A 145 5.89 -8.38 -2.92
C GLY A 145 5.41 -9.06 -1.64
N TRP A 146 6.31 -9.30 -0.68
CA TRP A 146 5.94 -9.88 0.62
C TRP A 146 5.03 -8.98 1.45
N LEU A 147 5.21 -7.65 1.39
CA LEU A 147 4.30 -6.70 2.03
C LEU A 147 2.87 -6.84 1.47
N LEU A 148 2.74 -6.86 0.14
CA LEU A 148 1.44 -6.99 -0.53
C LEU A 148 0.79 -8.36 -0.23
N GLU A 149 1.56 -9.44 -0.33
CA GLU A 149 1.12 -10.82 -0.02
C GLU A 149 0.58 -10.92 1.40
N PHE A 150 1.26 -10.32 2.39
CA PHE A 150 0.81 -10.34 3.77
C PHE A 150 -0.62 -9.80 3.91
N PHE A 151 -0.92 -8.64 3.32
CA PHE A 151 -2.27 -8.04 3.40
C PHE A 151 -3.28 -8.78 2.52
N GLN A 152 -2.86 -9.33 1.38
CA GLN A 152 -3.70 -10.16 0.54
C GLN A 152 -4.21 -11.39 1.30
N GLU A 153 -3.30 -12.15 1.92
CA GLU A 153 -3.62 -13.37 2.67
C GLU A 153 -4.33 -13.09 4.00
N ASN A 154 -3.86 -12.11 4.78
CA ASN A 154 -4.35 -11.88 6.13
C ASN A 154 -5.57 -10.96 6.20
N CYS A 155 -5.86 -10.20 5.13
CA CYS A 155 -6.90 -9.19 5.14
C CYS A 155 -7.94 -9.35 4.03
N ASN A 156 -7.92 -10.49 3.32
CA ASN A 156 -8.74 -10.75 2.13
C ASN A 156 -8.61 -9.58 1.14
N GLY A 157 -7.37 -9.21 0.86
CA GLY A 157 -7.00 -8.05 0.06
C GLY A 157 -6.97 -8.37 -1.43
N ILE A 158 -7.31 -7.39 -2.26
CA ILE A 158 -6.97 -7.41 -3.70
C ILE A 158 -5.83 -6.42 -3.95
N VAL A 159 -4.83 -6.84 -4.72
CA VAL A 159 -3.63 -6.04 -5.01
C VAL A 159 -3.86 -5.26 -6.29
N GLN A 160 -3.44 -3.99 -6.29
CA GLN A 160 -3.36 -3.12 -7.45
C GLN A 160 -1.97 -2.52 -7.55
N ILE A 161 -1.39 -2.49 -8.74
CA ILE A 161 -0.08 -1.89 -9.01
C ILE A 161 -0.25 -0.84 -10.11
N ASP A 162 0.24 0.38 -9.88
CA ASP A 162 0.17 1.46 -10.87
C ASP A 162 0.96 1.10 -12.13
N GLY A 163 0.37 1.42 -13.29
CA GLY A 163 0.90 1.05 -14.60
C GLY A 163 0.81 -0.44 -14.95
N GLN A 164 0.10 -1.25 -14.16
CA GLN A 164 -0.16 -2.67 -14.48
C GLN A 164 -1.64 -3.02 -14.32
N GLY A 165 -2.20 -2.85 -13.12
CA GLY A 165 -3.62 -3.15 -12.84
C GLY A 165 -3.83 -4.05 -11.61
N PHE A 166 -4.89 -4.84 -11.62
CA PHE A 166 -5.35 -5.64 -10.48
C PHE A 166 -4.93 -7.11 -10.58
N PHE A 167 -4.50 -7.67 -9.45
CA PHE A 167 -4.05 -9.05 -9.33
C PHE A 167 -4.98 -9.87 -8.43
N SER A 168 -5.23 -11.11 -8.84
CA SER A 168 -5.99 -12.09 -8.06
C SER A 168 -5.21 -12.52 -6.80
N PRO A 169 -5.89 -13.15 -5.81
CA PRO A 169 -5.25 -13.85 -4.69
C PRO A 169 -4.20 -14.88 -5.07
N LYS A 170 -4.17 -15.34 -6.33
CA LYS A 170 -3.16 -16.28 -6.85
C LYS A 170 -1.95 -15.58 -7.48
N GLY A 171 -1.93 -14.25 -7.50
CA GLY A 171 -0.88 -13.45 -8.15
C GLY A 171 -1.03 -13.33 -9.67
N GLU A 172 -2.20 -13.67 -10.22
CA GLU A 172 -2.48 -13.55 -11.66
C GLU A 172 -3.05 -12.15 -11.95
N LEU A 173 -2.56 -11.47 -13.00
CA LEU A 173 -3.16 -10.22 -13.45
C LEU A 173 -4.56 -10.51 -14.00
N ILE A 174 -5.58 -9.86 -13.43
CA ILE A 174 -6.99 -10.07 -13.79
C ILE A 174 -7.63 -8.87 -14.49
N VAL A 175 -7.13 -7.66 -14.22
CA VAL A 175 -7.53 -6.45 -14.95
C VAL A 175 -6.28 -5.69 -15.27
N GLU A 176 -6.01 -5.50 -16.56
CA GLU A 176 -4.93 -4.64 -17.02
C GLU A 176 -5.40 -3.18 -17.03
N MET A 177 -4.64 -2.31 -16.39
CA MET A 177 -4.91 -0.89 -16.32
C MET A 177 -3.63 -0.15 -16.71
N GLU A 178 -3.49 0.10 -18.00
CA GLU A 178 -2.55 1.10 -18.48
C GLU A 178 -3.13 2.50 -18.14
N ASP A 179 -2.29 3.39 -17.60
CA ASP A 179 -2.62 4.81 -17.47
C ASP A 179 -2.48 5.52 -18.83
#